data_AF-A0A2D5S543-F1
#
_entry.id   AF-A0A2D5S543-F1
#
_cell.length_a   1.000
_cell.length_b   1.000
_cell.length_c   1.000
_cell.angle_alpha   90.00
_cell.angle_beta   90.00
_cell.angle_gamma   90.00
#
_symmetry.space_group_name_H-M   'P 1'
#
loop_
_entity.id
_entity.type
_entity.pdbx_description
1 polymer ?
#
loop_
_entity_poly.entity_id
_entity_poly.type
_entity_poly.pdbx_seq_one_letter_code
_entity_poly.pdbx_strand_id
1 'polypeptide(L)'
;MRKRQGFTLIELLVVMAIIALLLGLLLPALAKARATARQVKSGTQLNQIYKGWLVWAVDNNEDSLPLPGLINRVGNQPGRGKEDLKQNTHDNLYAACVTAEYFNPNIMVDPSESSGNVIANPIYDIERYSPQSDVYWDDGGSSGGASVMQSDLGEVAHMSYGTMALTGQRKARNWSNSLNSRHALVGNRGVENSDYSDNVYLSSKTLLIHGGRKAWVGNTCYGDGHTELHNTFFPETLETIGVNGDNDGLFSLEDDEGIDGSDVYLCLTNGGSASSGGQNSDDYVHNETWD
;
A
#
# COMPACT_ATOMS: atom_id res chain seq x y z
N MET A 1 58.06 42.62 14.66
CA MET A 1 57.67 41.55 13.71
C MET A 1 57.10 40.38 14.51
N ARG A 2 55.79 40.11 14.44
CA ARG A 2 55.17 38.93 15.08
C ARG A 2 55.60 37.68 14.28
N LYS A 3 56.31 36.75 14.91
CA LYS A 3 56.61 35.44 14.30
C LYS A 3 55.30 34.72 14.05
N ARG A 4 54.97 34.43 12.80
CA ARG A 4 53.86 33.52 12.46
C ARG A 4 54.27 32.11 12.92
N GLN A 5 53.51 31.53 13.84
CA GLN A 5 53.64 30.12 14.19
C GLN A 5 53.01 29.29 13.07
N GLY A 6 53.80 28.43 12.44
CA GLY A 6 53.33 27.50 11.41
C GLY A 6 52.78 26.23 12.06
N PHE A 7 51.71 25.68 11.48
CA PHE A 7 51.15 24.40 11.88
C PHE A 7 52.15 23.27 11.58
N THR A 8 52.38 22.37 12.53
CA THR A 8 53.24 21.21 12.31
C THR A 8 52.45 20.08 11.65
N LEU A 9 53.13 19.22 10.88
CA LEU A 9 52.50 18.05 10.26
C LEU A 9 51.91 17.09 11.31
N ILE A 10 52.51 17.02 12.50
CA ILE A 10 52.02 16.13 13.57
C ILE A 10 50.71 16.64 14.16
N GLU A 11 50.55 17.95 14.36
CA GLU A 11 49.28 18.54 14.82
C GLU A 11 48.16 18.28 13.81
N LEU A 12 48.44 18.42 12.51
CA LEU A 12 47.47 18.10 11.46
C LEU A 12 47.10 16.60 11.47
N LEU A 13 48.08 15.72 11.66
CA LEU A 13 47.88 14.27 11.66
C LEU A 13 47.00 13.81 12.83
N VAL A 14 47.25 14.31 14.04
CA VAL A 14 46.43 14.00 15.22
C VAL A 14 44.99 14.45 15.03
N VAL A 15 44.78 15.64 14.45
CA VAL A 15 43.43 16.15 14.16
C VAL A 15 42.69 15.26 13.18
N MET A 16 43.32 14.85 12.08
CA MET A 16 42.69 13.95 11.11
C MET A 16 42.40 12.56 11.71
N ALA A 17 43.26 12.05 12.59
CA ALA A 17 43.03 10.80 13.31
C ALA A 17 41.78 10.87 14.20
N ILE A 18 41.61 11.98 14.95
CA ILE A 18 40.42 12.19 15.79
C ILE A 18 39.16 12.33 14.93
N ILE A 19 39.21 13.11 13.84
CA ILE A 19 38.07 13.25 12.91
C ILE A 19 37.67 11.90 12.32
N ALA A 20 38.64 11.09 11.87
CA ALA A 20 38.39 9.77 11.32
C ALA A 20 37.73 8.83 12.35
N LEU A 21 38.18 8.86 13.61
CA LEU A 21 37.57 8.10 14.69
C LEU A 21 36.13 8.55 14.97
N LEU A 22 35.87 9.86 15.03
CA LEU A 22 34.53 10.40 15.26
C LEU A 22 33.58 10.05 14.11
N LEU A 23 34.02 10.19 12.85
CA LEU A 23 33.23 9.82 11.69
C LEU A 23 32.96 8.31 11.63
N GLY A 24 33.93 7.49 12.00
CA GLY A 24 33.79 6.03 12.07
C GLY A 24 32.68 5.58 13.02
N LEU A 25 32.48 6.30 14.13
CA LEU A 25 31.38 6.04 15.08
C LEU A 25 30.06 6.70 14.65
N LEU A 26 30.10 7.84 13.96
CA LEU A 26 28.92 8.63 13.63
C LEU A 26 28.15 8.09 12.41
N LEU A 27 28.84 7.56 11.38
CA LEU A 27 28.19 7.09 10.15
C LEU A 27 27.22 5.92 10.39
N PRO A 28 27.58 4.85 11.15
CA PRO A 28 26.65 3.74 11.42
C PRO A 28 25.44 4.19 12.25
N ALA A 29 25.66 5.07 13.23
CA ALA A 29 24.60 5.62 14.07
C ALA A 29 23.60 6.45 13.24
N LEU A 30 24.11 7.30 12.33
CA LEU A 30 23.27 8.11 11.44
C LEU A 30 22.48 7.24 10.45
N ALA A 31 23.08 6.19 9.90
CA ALA A 31 22.40 5.26 9.00
C ALA A 31 21.22 4.58 9.71
N LYS A 32 21.43 4.08 10.94
CA LYS A 32 20.37 3.48 11.77
C LYS A 32 19.26 4.49 12.09
N ALA A 33 19.63 5.71 12.49
CA ALA A 33 18.66 6.76 12.81
C ALA A 33 17.79 7.13 11.60
N ARG A 34 18.38 7.21 10.39
CA ARG A 34 17.64 7.45 9.15
C ARG A 34 16.69 6.30 8.81
N ALA A 35 17.11 5.04 8.97
CA ALA A 35 16.26 3.89 8.73
C ALA A 35 15.02 3.91 9.65
N THR A 36 15.22 4.14 10.96
CA THR A 36 14.12 4.29 11.92
C THR A 36 13.22 5.47 11.58
N ALA A 37 13.77 6.60 11.15
CA ALA A 37 12.97 7.76 10.73
C ALA A 37 12.08 7.44 9.52
N ARG A 38 12.58 6.65 8.55
CA ARG A 38 11.77 6.20 7.40
C ARG A 38 10.67 5.23 7.83
N GLN A 39 10.96 4.29 8.73
CA GLN A 39 9.97 3.39 9.33
C GLN A 39 8.82 4.16 10.01
N VAL A 40 9.15 5.15 10.85
CA VAL A 40 8.13 5.97 11.52
C VAL A 40 7.32 6.80 10.52
N LYS A 41 7.98 7.36 9.49
CA LYS A 41 7.31 8.12 8.44
C LYS A 41 6.34 7.23 7.63
N SER A 42 6.75 6.01 7.30
CA SER A 42 5.93 5.01 6.62
C SER A 42 4.64 4.70 7.39
N GLY A 43 4.74 4.41 8.69
CA GLY A 43 3.56 4.22 9.55
C GLY A 43 2.67 5.47 9.59
N THR A 44 3.27 6.67 9.62
CA THR A 44 2.50 7.93 9.56
C THR A 44 1.76 8.10 8.23
N GLN A 45 2.36 7.72 7.09
CA GLN A 45 1.71 7.78 5.78
C GLN A 45 0.54 6.80 5.69
N LEU A 46 0.70 5.56 6.18
CA LEU A 46 -0.39 4.57 6.27
C LEU A 46 -1.57 5.10 7.08
N ASN A 47 -1.29 5.68 8.26
CA ASN A 47 -2.32 6.30 9.09
C ASN A 47 -3.01 7.48 8.38
N GLN A 48 -2.27 8.27 7.59
CA GLN A 48 -2.84 9.38 6.80
C GLN A 48 -3.75 8.87 5.67
N ILE A 49 -3.36 7.81 4.96
CA ILE A 49 -4.19 7.15 3.94
C ILE A 49 -5.50 6.68 4.57
N TYR A 50 -5.41 5.90 5.66
CA TYR A 50 -6.58 5.39 6.38
C TYR A 50 -7.50 6.52 6.90
N LYS A 51 -6.94 7.61 7.43
CA LYS A 51 -7.72 8.78 7.82
C LYS A 51 -8.44 9.42 6.64
N GLY A 52 -7.82 9.47 5.46
CA GLY A 52 -8.49 9.94 4.25
C GLY A 52 -9.73 9.11 3.93
N TRP A 53 -9.65 7.78 4.09
CA TRP A 53 -10.81 6.89 3.93
C TRP A 53 -11.90 7.13 4.98
N LEU A 54 -11.53 7.41 6.23
CA LEU A 54 -12.51 7.77 7.26
C LEU A 54 -13.22 9.08 6.94
N VAL A 55 -12.49 10.10 6.48
CA VAL A 55 -13.09 11.39 6.08
C VAL A 55 -14.04 11.17 4.92
N TRP A 56 -13.67 10.35 3.93
CA TRP A 56 -14.56 9.96 2.84
C TRP A 56 -15.86 9.32 3.33
N ALA A 57 -15.79 8.39 4.28
CA ALA A 57 -16.97 7.69 4.81
C ALA A 57 -17.93 8.69 5.49
N VAL A 58 -17.37 9.64 6.25
CA VAL A 58 -18.14 10.71 6.89
C VAL A 58 -18.78 11.64 5.85
N ASP A 59 -18.02 12.09 4.85
CA ASP A 59 -18.49 13.05 3.84
C ASP A 59 -19.59 12.47 2.94
N ASN A 60 -19.54 11.17 2.65
CA ASN A 60 -20.54 10.46 1.85
C ASN A 60 -21.69 9.90 2.71
N ASN A 61 -21.64 10.08 4.04
CA ASN A 61 -22.60 9.52 4.99
C ASN A 61 -22.79 8.01 4.79
N GLU A 62 -21.67 7.30 4.62
CA GLU A 62 -21.58 5.86 4.49
C GLU A 62 -20.90 5.24 5.72
N ASP A 63 -21.37 4.06 6.13
CA ASP A 63 -20.70 3.28 7.19
C ASP A 63 -19.49 2.50 6.63
N SER A 64 -19.37 2.41 5.30
CA SER A 64 -18.26 1.78 4.59
C SER A 64 -17.14 2.77 4.26
N LEU A 65 -15.91 2.26 4.26
CA LEU A 65 -14.77 2.96 3.66
C LEU A 65 -14.96 3.03 2.13
N PRO A 66 -14.20 3.86 1.39
CA PRO A 66 -14.43 4.08 -0.04
C PRO A 66 -14.41 2.75 -0.81
N LEU A 67 -15.45 2.50 -1.60
CA LEU A 67 -15.54 1.35 -2.49
C LEU A 67 -15.79 1.85 -3.91
N PRO A 68 -14.83 1.72 -4.82
CA PRO A 68 -14.99 2.18 -6.21
C PRO A 68 -16.24 1.66 -6.91
N GLY A 69 -16.66 0.43 -6.64
CA GLY A 69 -17.87 -0.17 -7.19
C GLY A 69 -19.17 0.42 -6.64
N LEU A 70 -19.13 1.03 -5.46
CA LEU A 70 -20.24 1.83 -4.92
C LEU A 70 -20.20 3.27 -5.42
N ILE A 71 -19.04 3.76 -5.85
CA ILE A 71 -18.87 5.07 -6.48
C ILE A 71 -19.39 5.00 -7.93
N ASN A 72 -18.90 4.05 -8.72
CA ASN A 72 -19.31 3.81 -10.09
C ASN A 72 -20.23 2.58 -10.16
N ARG A 73 -21.54 2.79 -9.99
CA ARG A 73 -22.55 1.72 -9.89
C ARG A 73 -23.09 1.31 -11.27
N VAL A 74 -23.44 0.04 -11.42
CA VAL A 74 -24.03 -0.49 -12.67
C VAL A 74 -25.50 -0.05 -12.83
N GLY A 75 -25.81 0.79 -13.81
CA GLY A 75 -27.18 1.17 -14.14
C GLY A 75 -27.32 2.12 -15.36
N ASN A 76 -28.58 2.48 -15.69
CA ASN A 76 -28.88 3.43 -16.79
C ASN A 76 -28.74 4.90 -16.37
N GLN A 77 -28.41 5.18 -15.11
CA GLN A 77 -28.20 6.53 -14.59
C GLN A 77 -26.84 6.57 -13.88
N PRO A 78 -25.99 7.58 -14.16
CA PRO A 78 -24.71 7.73 -13.49
C PRO A 78 -24.84 7.66 -11.98
N GLY A 79 -23.98 6.86 -11.35
CA GLY A 79 -23.90 6.73 -9.88
C GLY A 79 -25.10 6.02 -9.24
N ARG A 80 -25.97 5.36 -10.02
CA ARG A 80 -27.12 4.62 -9.50
C ARG A 80 -27.15 3.19 -10.00
N GLY A 81 -27.38 2.26 -9.07
CA GLY A 81 -27.54 0.85 -9.40
C GLY A 81 -26.96 -0.08 -8.34
N LYS A 82 -26.66 -1.30 -8.77
CA LYS A 82 -25.92 -2.27 -7.94
C LYS A 82 -24.43 -1.93 -7.94
N GLU A 83 -23.73 -2.37 -6.91
CA GLU A 83 -22.26 -2.27 -6.83
C GLU A 83 -21.62 -2.87 -8.09
N ASP A 84 -20.78 -2.10 -8.79
CA ASP A 84 -19.93 -2.65 -9.84
C ASP A 84 -18.67 -3.21 -9.18
N LEU A 85 -18.70 -4.48 -8.83
CA LEU A 85 -17.52 -5.13 -8.26
C LEU A 85 -16.29 -4.90 -9.14
N LYS A 86 -16.42 -4.73 -10.48
CA LYS A 86 -15.27 -4.66 -11.42
C LYS A 86 -14.43 -3.42 -11.18
N GLN A 87 -15.03 -2.42 -10.57
CA GLN A 87 -14.33 -1.21 -10.21
C GLN A 87 -13.57 -1.36 -8.90
N ASN A 88 -13.86 -2.35 -8.05
CA ASN A 88 -13.21 -2.58 -6.76
C ASN A 88 -11.76 -3.08 -6.91
N THR A 89 -10.94 -2.26 -7.56
CA THR A 89 -9.51 -2.46 -7.73
C THR A 89 -8.76 -1.46 -6.86
N HIS A 90 -7.51 -1.79 -6.56
CA HIS A 90 -6.62 -0.89 -5.83
C HIS A 90 -6.40 0.42 -6.59
N ASP A 91 -6.19 0.31 -7.89
CA ASP A 91 -5.98 1.46 -8.77
C ASP A 91 -7.13 2.45 -8.68
N ASN A 92 -8.37 1.97 -8.76
CA ASN A 92 -9.54 2.80 -8.68
C ASN A 92 -9.80 3.33 -7.26
N LEU A 93 -9.50 2.55 -6.21
CA LEU A 93 -9.64 3.00 -4.82
C LEU A 93 -8.78 4.24 -4.56
N TYR A 94 -7.48 4.13 -4.84
CA TYR A 94 -6.56 5.24 -4.60
C TYR A 94 -6.84 6.40 -5.56
N ALA A 95 -7.19 6.11 -6.82
CA ALA A 95 -7.57 7.13 -7.79
C ALA A 95 -8.80 7.94 -7.35
N ALA A 96 -9.86 7.27 -6.89
CA ALA A 96 -11.05 7.93 -6.37
C ALA A 96 -10.73 8.84 -5.17
N CYS A 97 -9.87 8.37 -4.27
CA CYS A 97 -9.48 9.15 -3.09
C CYS A 97 -8.58 10.35 -3.43
N VAL A 98 -7.66 10.19 -4.38
CA VAL A 98 -6.80 11.29 -4.87
C VAL A 98 -7.61 12.32 -5.63
N THR A 99 -8.50 11.88 -6.51
CA THR A 99 -9.38 12.76 -7.29
C THR A 99 -10.29 13.60 -6.40
N ALA A 100 -10.81 13.02 -5.32
CA ALA A 100 -11.62 13.74 -4.35
C ALA A 100 -10.79 14.46 -3.27
N GLU A 101 -9.47 14.57 -3.46
CA GLU A 101 -8.54 15.32 -2.60
C GLU A 101 -8.45 14.87 -1.13
N TYR A 102 -8.82 13.63 -0.81
CA TYR A 102 -8.72 13.11 0.56
C TYR A 102 -7.28 12.92 1.02
N PHE A 103 -6.36 12.62 0.10
CA PHE A 103 -4.93 12.59 0.37
C PHE A 103 -4.08 12.86 -0.88
N ASN A 104 -2.83 13.26 -0.66
CA ASN A 104 -1.89 13.60 -1.73
C ASN A 104 -1.17 12.34 -2.27
N PRO A 105 -0.97 12.17 -3.59
CA PRO A 105 -0.25 11.04 -4.17
C PRO A 105 1.15 10.78 -3.58
N ASN A 106 1.83 11.83 -3.09
CA ASN A 106 3.15 11.69 -2.48
C ASN A 106 3.14 10.84 -1.20
N ILE A 107 2.00 10.70 -0.51
CA ILE A 107 1.93 9.85 0.69
C ILE A 107 1.76 8.37 0.35
N MET A 108 1.43 8.02 -0.91
CA MET A 108 1.25 6.64 -1.35
C MET A 108 2.57 5.90 -1.59
N VAL A 109 3.69 6.62 -1.65
CA VAL A 109 5.03 6.05 -1.83
C VAL A 109 5.77 5.98 -0.50
N ASP A 110 6.25 4.78 -0.18
CA ASP A 110 6.97 4.53 1.06
C ASP A 110 8.39 5.15 1.01
N PRO A 111 8.87 5.80 2.09
CA PRO A 111 10.20 6.40 2.13
C PRO A 111 11.33 5.38 2.17
N SER A 112 11.03 4.12 2.50
CA SER A 112 11.92 2.97 2.43
C SER A 112 11.69 2.12 1.19
N GLU A 113 10.87 2.58 0.24
CA GLU A 113 10.66 1.90 -1.03
C GLU A 113 11.98 1.63 -1.75
N SER A 114 12.17 0.39 -2.19
CA SER A 114 13.44 -0.14 -2.67
C SER A 114 13.41 -0.61 -4.12
N SER A 115 12.22 -0.81 -4.70
CA SER A 115 12.07 -1.32 -6.07
C SER A 115 12.58 -0.35 -7.13
N GLY A 116 12.49 0.97 -6.87
CA GLY A 116 12.79 2.03 -7.83
C GLY A 116 11.70 2.24 -8.89
N ASN A 117 10.72 1.34 -8.97
CA ASN A 117 9.61 1.37 -9.93
C ASN A 117 8.36 2.07 -9.37
N VAL A 118 8.28 2.25 -8.04
CA VAL A 118 7.17 2.97 -7.43
C VAL A 118 7.48 4.47 -7.39
N ILE A 119 6.64 5.27 -8.06
CA ILE A 119 6.74 6.73 -8.08
C ILE A 119 5.37 7.36 -7.86
N ALA A 120 5.31 8.54 -7.24
CA ALA A 120 4.05 9.27 -7.14
C ALA A 120 3.64 9.71 -8.55
N ASN A 121 2.40 9.42 -8.96
CA ASN A 121 1.93 9.70 -10.32
C ASN A 121 2.04 11.21 -10.63
N PRO A 122 2.89 11.64 -11.58
CA PRO A 122 3.11 13.05 -11.87
C PRO A 122 2.11 13.64 -12.86
N ILE A 123 1.31 12.81 -13.55
CA ILE A 123 0.40 13.22 -14.63
C ILE A 123 -1.08 13.08 -14.25
N TYR A 124 -1.38 12.74 -13.00
CA TYR A 124 -2.73 12.49 -12.54
C TYR A 124 -3.62 13.73 -12.67
N ASP A 125 -4.69 13.64 -13.48
CA ASP A 125 -5.60 14.76 -13.75
C ASP A 125 -6.84 14.73 -12.84
N ILE A 126 -6.81 15.57 -11.81
CA ILE A 126 -7.89 15.71 -10.82
C ILE A 126 -9.13 16.38 -11.44
N GLU A 127 -8.97 17.24 -12.47
CA GLU A 127 -10.07 17.99 -13.07
C GLU A 127 -11.00 17.11 -13.92
N ARG A 128 -10.59 15.87 -14.18
CA ARG A 128 -11.34 14.90 -14.97
C ARG A 128 -12.60 14.36 -14.27
N TYR A 129 -12.70 14.57 -12.95
CA TYR A 129 -13.88 14.19 -12.17
C TYR A 129 -15.17 14.84 -12.68
N SER A 130 -16.11 14.04 -13.16
CA SER A 130 -17.41 14.48 -13.64
C SER A 130 -18.49 13.43 -13.38
N PRO A 131 -19.23 13.55 -12.26
CA PRO A 131 -20.35 12.65 -11.96
C PRO A 131 -21.46 12.71 -13.00
N GLN A 132 -21.65 13.85 -13.68
CA GLN A 132 -22.65 14.00 -14.75
C GLN A 132 -22.28 13.18 -15.99
N SER A 133 -20.99 12.90 -16.18
CA SER A 133 -20.45 12.11 -17.29
C SER A 133 -20.08 10.68 -16.87
N ASP A 134 -20.41 10.28 -15.64
CA ASP A 134 -20.07 8.97 -15.05
C ASP A 134 -18.55 8.72 -14.96
N VAL A 135 -17.77 9.79 -14.77
CA VAL A 135 -16.32 9.75 -14.60
C VAL A 135 -15.98 10.14 -13.17
N TYR A 136 -15.42 9.21 -12.40
CA TYR A 136 -15.16 9.41 -10.96
C TYR A 136 -13.67 9.45 -10.59
N TRP A 137 -12.80 9.19 -11.55
CA TRP A 137 -11.35 9.23 -11.41
C TRP A 137 -10.69 9.38 -12.78
N ASP A 138 -9.39 9.67 -12.78
CA ASP A 138 -8.62 9.76 -14.02
C ASP A 138 -8.49 8.40 -14.74
N ASP A 139 -9.27 8.22 -15.80
CA ASP A 139 -9.26 7.04 -16.68
C ASP A 139 -8.36 7.20 -17.92
N GLY A 140 -7.48 8.20 -17.96
CA GLY A 140 -6.37 8.25 -18.93
C GLY A 140 -6.73 8.67 -20.35
N GLY A 141 -7.93 9.19 -20.62
CA GLY A 141 -8.22 9.86 -21.89
C GLY A 141 -9.22 9.19 -22.81
N SER A 142 -9.53 7.91 -22.64
CA SER A 142 -10.43 7.17 -23.52
C SER A 142 -11.60 6.59 -22.76
N SER A 143 -12.80 7.00 -23.15
CA SER A 143 -14.09 6.52 -22.66
C SER A 143 -14.08 5.02 -22.35
N GLY A 144 -14.04 4.70 -21.05
CA GLY A 144 -14.29 3.37 -20.51
C GLY A 144 -13.07 2.44 -20.46
N GLY A 145 -12.29 2.54 -19.38
CA GLY A 145 -11.58 1.38 -18.83
C GLY A 145 -10.16 1.67 -18.32
N ALA A 146 -10.00 1.53 -17.00
CA ALA A 146 -8.78 1.58 -16.18
C ALA A 146 -8.25 2.99 -15.82
N SER A 147 -8.00 3.16 -14.51
CA SER A 147 -7.33 4.34 -13.94
C SER A 147 -5.91 4.47 -14.47
N VAL A 148 -5.39 5.70 -14.57
CA VAL A 148 -3.94 5.94 -14.82
C VAL A 148 -3.09 5.49 -13.62
N MET A 149 -3.70 5.39 -12.43
CA MET A 149 -3.02 4.76 -11.30
C MET A 149 -2.79 3.27 -11.60
N GLN A 150 -1.63 2.79 -11.17
CA GLN A 150 -1.17 1.44 -11.41
C GLN A 150 -0.58 0.91 -10.11
N SER A 151 -0.98 -0.29 -9.71
CA SER A 151 -0.49 -0.92 -8.48
C SER A 151 0.61 -1.94 -8.74
N ASP A 152 0.68 -2.51 -9.94
CA ASP A 152 1.62 -3.57 -10.33
C ASP A 152 3.08 -3.09 -10.42
N LEU A 153 4.00 -3.85 -9.83
CA LEU A 153 5.45 -3.57 -9.82
C LEU A 153 6.16 -3.97 -11.13
N GLY A 154 5.51 -4.72 -12.02
CA GLY A 154 6.09 -5.20 -13.28
C GLY A 154 6.54 -4.07 -14.21
N GLU A 155 5.85 -2.93 -14.18
CA GLU A 155 6.25 -1.70 -14.87
C GLU A 155 6.48 -0.54 -13.87
N VAL A 156 5.61 0.47 -13.90
CA VAL A 156 5.61 1.60 -12.97
C VAL A 156 4.41 1.45 -12.05
N ALA A 157 4.67 1.45 -10.75
CA ALA A 157 3.64 1.46 -9.73
C ALA A 157 3.51 2.87 -9.14
N HIS A 158 2.33 3.18 -8.63
CA HIS A 158 2.02 4.48 -8.05
C HIS A 158 1.78 4.44 -6.54
N MET A 159 1.89 3.27 -5.93
CA MET A 159 1.70 3.05 -4.50
C MET A 159 2.70 2.01 -3.98
N SER A 160 3.10 2.12 -2.72
CA SER A 160 4.00 1.15 -2.04
C SER A 160 3.26 0.28 -1.02
N TYR A 161 1.95 0.44 -0.91
CA TYR A 161 1.12 -0.19 0.10
C TYR A 161 0.13 -1.16 -0.55
N GLY A 162 -0.18 -2.26 0.14
CA GLY A 162 -1.31 -3.15 -0.17
C GLY A 162 -2.48 -2.83 0.75
N THR A 163 -3.71 -3.05 0.30
CA THR A 163 -4.93 -2.85 1.10
C THR A 163 -5.72 -4.14 1.19
N MET A 164 -6.66 -4.20 2.13
CA MET A 164 -7.55 -5.33 2.22
C MET A 164 -8.31 -5.54 0.92
N ALA A 165 -8.56 -6.81 0.60
CA ALA A 165 -9.37 -7.17 -0.55
C ALA A 165 -10.70 -6.39 -0.53
N LEU A 166 -10.99 -5.73 -1.65
CA LEU A 166 -12.19 -4.91 -1.84
C LEU A 166 -13.37 -5.76 -2.35
N THR A 167 -13.32 -7.07 -2.13
CA THR A 167 -14.30 -8.08 -2.53
C THR A 167 -14.39 -9.16 -1.45
N GLY A 168 -15.29 -10.13 -1.63
CA GLY A 168 -15.39 -11.28 -0.73
C GLY A 168 -16.00 -10.98 0.64
N GLN A 169 -15.91 -11.97 1.53
CA GLN A 169 -16.51 -11.91 2.87
C GLN A 169 -15.75 -10.97 3.81
N ARG A 170 -14.42 -10.86 3.67
CA ARG A 170 -13.59 -9.96 4.50
C ARG A 170 -13.92 -8.50 4.30
N LYS A 171 -14.10 -8.05 3.05
CA LYS A 171 -14.67 -6.73 2.75
C LYS A 171 -15.96 -6.49 3.53
N ALA A 172 -16.91 -7.41 3.42
CA ALA A 172 -18.24 -7.26 4.02
C ALA A 172 -18.21 -7.16 5.56
N ARG A 173 -17.20 -7.75 6.22
CA ARG A 173 -17.05 -7.71 7.68
C ARG A 173 -16.22 -6.53 8.16
N ASN A 174 -15.15 -6.18 7.44
CA ASN A 174 -14.07 -5.36 7.98
C ASN A 174 -13.90 -4.01 7.26
N TRP A 175 -14.41 -3.83 6.03
CA TRP A 175 -14.27 -2.58 5.26
C TRP A 175 -15.30 -1.54 5.69
N SER A 176 -15.19 -1.06 6.93
CA SER A 176 -16.11 -0.12 7.55
C SER A 176 -15.40 0.91 8.44
N ASN A 177 -16.09 1.99 8.76
CA ASN A 177 -15.64 3.01 9.71
C ASN A 177 -15.85 2.61 11.19
N SER A 178 -16.00 1.31 11.48
CA SER A 178 -16.36 0.76 12.79
C SER A 178 -15.27 0.90 13.88
N LEU A 179 -14.09 1.43 13.53
CA LEU A 179 -12.97 1.66 14.44
C LEU A 179 -12.46 0.38 15.13
N ASN A 180 -12.52 -0.76 14.44
CA ASN A 180 -12.06 -2.05 14.97
C ASN A 180 -10.54 -2.23 14.81
N SER A 181 -9.84 -2.52 15.90
CA SER A 181 -8.39 -2.69 15.93
C SER A 181 -7.89 -4.09 15.55
N ARG A 182 -8.78 -5.06 15.26
CA ARG A 182 -8.41 -6.47 15.07
C ARG A 182 -7.89 -6.81 13.68
N HIS A 183 -8.23 -5.99 12.68
CA HIS A 183 -8.03 -6.35 11.29
C HIS A 183 -7.16 -5.30 10.60
N ALA A 184 -6.12 -5.77 9.90
CA ALA A 184 -5.29 -4.91 9.07
C ALA A 184 -6.10 -4.47 7.84
N LEU A 185 -6.08 -3.18 7.53
CA LEU A 185 -6.77 -2.62 6.37
C LEU A 185 -5.81 -2.18 5.26
N VAL A 186 -4.62 -1.74 5.65
CA VAL A 186 -3.58 -1.27 4.73
C VAL A 186 -2.22 -1.49 5.35
N GLY A 187 -1.22 -1.83 4.55
CA GLY A 187 0.13 -2.06 5.04
C GLY A 187 1.18 -2.01 3.95
N ASN A 188 2.44 -2.09 4.35
CA ASN A 188 3.53 -2.31 3.42
C ASN A 188 3.32 -3.63 2.68
N ARG A 189 3.70 -3.64 1.40
CA ARG A 189 3.63 -4.82 0.55
C ARG A 189 4.53 -5.93 1.10
N GLY A 190 4.13 -7.16 0.82
CA GLY A 190 4.84 -8.36 1.27
C GLY A 190 5.18 -9.29 0.11
N VAL A 191 5.44 -10.55 0.48
CA VAL A 191 5.65 -11.64 -0.46
C VAL A 191 4.30 -12.27 -0.76
N GLU A 192 4.08 -12.65 -2.02
CA GLU A 192 2.85 -13.31 -2.49
C GLU A 192 2.49 -14.48 -1.58
N ASN A 193 1.21 -14.61 -1.23
CA ASN A 193 0.69 -15.72 -0.44
C ASN A 193 1.36 -15.94 0.92
N SER A 194 2.09 -14.94 1.42
CA SER A 194 2.99 -15.11 2.58
C SER A 194 3.95 -16.30 2.43
N ASP A 195 4.36 -16.61 1.19
CA ASP A 195 5.18 -17.79 0.89
C ASP A 195 6.65 -17.61 1.33
N TYR A 196 7.18 -18.59 2.05
CA TYR A 196 8.55 -18.64 2.55
C TYR A 196 9.49 -19.44 1.64
N SER A 197 8.99 -19.96 0.52
CA SER A 197 9.80 -20.67 -0.46
C SER A 197 10.88 -19.75 -1.04
N ASP A 198 12.12 -20.23 -1.12
CA ASP A 198 13.27 -19.41 -1.55
C ASP A 198 13.05 -18.76 -2.94
N ASN A 199 12.29 -19.40 -3.82
CA ASN A 199 11.99 -18.89 -5.17
C ASN A 199 11.04 -17.67 -5.16
N VAL A 200 10.06 -17.64 -4.27
CA VAL A 200 9.08 -16.52 -4.17
C VAL A 200 9.58 -15.47 -3.19
N TYR A 201 10.16 -15.91 -2.06
CA TYR A 201 10.64 -15.03 -1.02
C TYR A 201 11.85 -14.20 -1.47
N LEU A 202 12.93 -14.82 -1.96
CA LEU A 202 14.19 -14.11 -2.24
C LEU A 202 14.16 -13.26 -3.53
N SER A 203 13.21 -13.53 -4.42
CA SER A 203 13.00 -12.78 -5.65
C SER A 203 12.29 -11.45 -5.38
N SER A 204 11.39 -11.40 -4.39
CA SER A 204 10.58 -10.21 -4.11
C SER A 204 11.42 -9.01 -3.64
N LYS A 205 11.27 -7.87 -4.32
CA LYS A 205 11.89 -6.60 -3.94
C LYS A 205 11.26 -5.95 -2.70
N THR A 206 10.06 -6.37 -2.31
CA THR A 206 9.31 -5.79 -1.17
C THR A 206 9.98 -6.13 0.18
N LEU A 207 10.79 -7.19 0.26
CA LEU A 207 11.56 -7.55 1.47
C LEU A 207 12.60 -6.51 1.89
N LEU A 208 12.98 -5.62 0.98
CA LEU A 208 13.93 -4.54 1.26
C LEU A 208 13.24 -3.29 1.84
N ILE A 209 11.90 -3.29 1.93
CA ILE A 209 11.14 -2.28 2.67
C ILE A 209 11.43 -2.49 4.16
N HIS A 210 12.04 -1.48 4.80
CA HIS A 210 12.45 -1.42 6.22
C HIS A 210 13.44 -2.48 6.72
N GLY A 211 13.50 -3.65 6.09
CA GLY A 211 14.28 -4.83 6.47
C GLY A 211 15.34 -5.21 5.44
N GLY A 212 15.72 -6.48 5.45
CA GLY A 212 16.65 -7.05 4.48
C GLY A 212 16.07 -8.34 3.90
N ARG A 213 16.77 -8.95 2.92
CA ARG A 213 16.29 -10.14 2.17
C ARG A 213 16.00 -11.41 2.99
N LYS A 214 16.14 -11.38 4.31
CA LYS A 214 15.97 -12.55 5.19
C LYS A 214 14.79 -12.42 6.17
N ALA A 215 14.17 -11.25 6.22
CA ALA A 215 13.04 -11.00 7.10
C ALA A 215 12.19 -9.88 6.48
N TRP A 216 10.89 -10.13 6.37
CA TRP A 216 9.96 -9.07 6.02
C TRP A 216 9.78 -8.16 7.23
N VAL A 217 9.80 -6.86 7.00
CA VAL A 217 9.55 -5.85 8.01
C VAL A 217 8.60 -4.82 7.41
N GLY A 218 7.39 -4.71 7.93
CA GLY A 218 6.36 -3.86 7.35
C GLY A 218 5.51 -3.20 8.41
N ASN A 219 5.11 -1.95 8.13
CA ASN A 219 4.05 -1.31 8.89
C ASN A 219 2.70 -1.76 8.35
N THR A 220 1.74 -1.97 9.24
CA THR A 220 0.32 -2.16 8.93
C THR A 220 -0.48 -1.12 9.70
N CYS A 221 -1.64 -0.77 9.18
CA CYS A 221 -2.62 0.10 9.83
C CYS A 221 -3.93 -0.67 9.97
N TYR A 222 -4.48 -0.61 11.18
CA TYR A 222 -5.69 -1.31 11.56
C TYR A 222 -6.91 -0.41 11.48
N GLY A 223 -8.09 -1.01 11.60
CA GLY A 223 -9.36 -0.32 11.45
C GLY A 223 -9.71 0.72 12.51
N ASP A 224 -8.92 0.92 13.57
CA ASP A 224 -9.00 2.04 14.53
C ASP A 224 -7.95 3.14 14.24
N GLY A 225 -7.12 2.94 13.22
CA GLY A 225 -6.04 3.81 12.80
C GLY A 225 -4.72 3.61 13.54
N HIS A 226 -4.58 2.71 14.49
CA HIS A 226 -3.25 2.44 15.02
C HIS A 226 -2.38 1.76 13.96
N THR A 227 -1.07 2.00 14.03
CA THR A 227 -0.10 1.41 13.12
C THR A 227 0.92 0.61 13.89
N GLU A 228 1.19 -0.60 13.45
CA GLU A 228 2.15 -1.50 14.07
C GLU A 228 3.22 -1.92 13.06
N LEU A 229 4.45 -2.08 13.54
CA LEU A 229 5.56 -2.62 12.76
C LEU A 229 5.68 -4.11 13.03
N HIS A 230 5.48 -4.92 12.00
CA HIS A 230 5.63 -6.36 12.08
C HIS A 230 6.94 -6.83 11.45
N ASN A 231 7.43 -7.95 11.94
CA ASN A 231 8.59 -8.69 11.42
C ASN A 231 8.22 -10.10 10.93
N THR A 232 6.92 -10.35 10.75
CA THR A 232 6.32 -11.63 10.39
C THR A 232 5.08 -11.38 9.54
N PHE A 233 4.78 -12.28 8.60
CA PHE A 233 3.53 -12.24 7.85
C PHE A 233 2.32 -12.70 8.68
N PHE A 234 2.55 -13.33 9.84
CA PHE A 234 1.51 -13.86 10.72
C PHE A 234 1.49 -13.11 12.07
N PRO A 235 1.02 -11.86 12.11
CA PRO A 235 0.81 -11.18 13.39
C PRO A 235 -0.22 -11.94 14.25
N GLU A 236 0.06 -12.08 15.54
CA GLU A 236 -0.86 -12.71 16.51
C GLU A 236 -2.21 -11.99 16.65
N THR A 237 -2.28 -10.75 16.17
CA THR A 237 -3.50 -9.94 16.19
C THR A 237 -4.51 -10.37 15.13
N LEU A 238 -4.09 -11.11 14.10
CA LEU A 238 -4.98 -11.54 13.03
C LEU A 238 -5.91 -12.65 13.52
N GLU A 239 -7.16 -12.58 13.07
CA GLU A 239 -8.14 -13.63 13.33
C GLU A 239 -7.80 -14.84 12.43
N THR A 240 -7.75 -16.03 13.03
CA THR A 240 -7.67 -17.31 12.30
C THR A 240 -9.01 -17.57 11.63
N ILE A 241 -9.08 -17.58 10.30
CA ILE A 241 -10.34 -17.80 9.57
C ILE A 241 -10.11 -18.83 8.44
N GLY A 242 -9.60 -20.00 8.81
CA GLY A 242 -9.55 -21.18 7.93
C GLY A 242 -10.31 -22.37 8.53
N VAL A 243 -10.75 -23.34 7.71
CA VAL A 243 -11.51 -24.52 8.21
C VAL A 243 -10.72 -25.37 9.21
N ASN A 244 -9.39 -25.23 9.25
CA ASN A 244 -8.49 -26.05 10.05
C ASN A 244 -7.87 -25.30 11.25
N GLY A 245 -8.20 -24.03 11.46
CA GLY A 245 -7.58 -23.22 12.52
C GLY A 245 -6.11 -22.92 12.29
N ASP A 246 -5.66 -22.97 11.03
CA ASP A 246 -4.33 -22.51 10.63
C ASP A 246 -4.22 -20.99 10.82
N ASN A 247 -2.99 -20.52 11.07
CA ASN A 247 -2.73 -19.09 11.23
C ASN A 247 -2.80 -18.43 9.85
N ASP A 248 -3.75 -17.50 9.70
CA ASP A 248 -3.86 -16.73 8.47
C ASP A 248 -2.74 -15.67 8.39
N GLY A 249 -2.11 -15.59 7.23
CA GLY A 249 -1.09 -14.63 6.89
C GLY A 249 -1.67 -13.34 6.34
N LEU A 250 -0.90 -12.26 6.42
CA LEU A 250 -1.28 -10.96 5.88
C LEU A 250 -1.57 -11.00 4.37
N PHE A 251 -0.89 -11.88 3.64
CA PHE A 251 -0.95 -11.95 2.17
C PHE A 251 -1.44 -13.32 1.66
N SER A 252 -1.83 -14.24 2.55
CA SER A 252 -2.29 -15.57 2.14
C SER A 252 -3.68 -15.54 1.52
N LEU A 253 -3.84 -16.31 0.45
CA LEU A 253 -5.13 -16.72 -0.10
C LEU A 253 -5.47 -18.12 0.44
N GLU A 254 -6.50 -18.23 1.27
CA GLU A 254 -7.10 -19.53 1.60
C GLU A 254 -8.27 -19.83 0.63
N ASP A 255 -8.06 -20.83 -0.21
CA ASP A 255 -8.98 -21.24 -1.28
C ASP A 255 -10.10 -22.13 -0.72
N ASP A 256 -11.07 -21.54 -0.03
CA ASP A 256 -12.19 -22.31 0.55
C ASP A 256 -13.53 -22.17 -0.18
N GLU A 257 -13.71 -21.17 -1.05
CA GLU A 257 -15.05 -20.91 -1.62
C GLU A 257 -15.00 -20.31 -3.04
N GLY A 258 -14.01 -20.65 -3.89
CA GLY A 258 -14.06 -20.31 -5.33
C GLY A 258 -14.31 -18.82 -5.67
N ILE A 259 -14.09 -17.94 -4.69
CA ILE A 259 -14.15 -16.50 -4.77
C ILE A 259 -12.74 -16.06 -4.41
N ASP A 260 -11.89 -15.94 -5.43
CA ASP A 260 -10.52 -15.45 -5.26
C ASP A 260 -10.57 -14.10 -4.49
N GLY A 261 -10.05 -14.09 -3.27
CA GLY A 261 -10.07 -12.93 -2.36
C GLY A 261 -11.07 -12.97 -1.20
N SER A 262 -11.76 -14.10 -0.96
CA SER A 262 -12.57 -14.26 0.26
C SER A 262 -11.75 -14.14 1.55
N ASP A 263 -10.47 -14.54 1.50
CA ASP A 263 -9.64 -14.73 2.69
C ASP A 263 -8.31 -13.95 2.80
N VAL A 264 -8.05 -12.93 1.97
CA VAL A 264 -6.79 -12.16 2.07
C VAL A 264 -6.93 -10.91 2.95
N TYR A 265 -5.95 -10.66 3.82
CA TYR A 265 -5.88 -9.42 4.61
C TYR A 265 -5.32 -8.22 3.84
N LEU A 266 -4.29 -8.40 3.03
CA LEU A 266 -3.63 -7.36 2.24
C LEU A 266 -3.29 -7.93 0.87
N CYS A 267 -3.81 -7.34 -0.19
CA CYS A 267 -3.53 -7.74 -1.56
C CYS A 267 -3.35 -6.51 -2.47
N LEU A 268 -2.97 -6.71 -3.73
CA LEU A 268 -3.10 -5.74 -4.82
C LEU A 268 -3.88 -6.37 -5.96
N THR A 269 -5.13 -5.96 -6.09
CA THR A 269 -6.01 -6.44 -7.17
C THR A 269 -5.87 -5.54 -8.40
N ASN A 270 -5.35 -6.09 -9.52
CA ASN A 270 -5.34 -5.42 -10.82
C ASN A 270 -6.18 -6.17 -11.86
N GLY A 271 -7.14 -5.46 -12.46
CA GLY A 271 -7.80 -5.84 -13.71
C GLY A 271 -9.16 -6.51 -13.58
N GLY A 272 -10.16 -5.91 -14.22
CA GLY A 272 -11.33 -6.59 -14.76
C GLY A 272 -11.23 -6.59 -16.28
N SER A 273 -10.94 -7.74 -16.90
CA SER A 273 -11.04 -7.84 -18.37
C SER A 273 -12.50 -7.97 -18.76
N ALA A 274 -13.05 -6.96 -19.42
CA ALA A 274 -14.39 -7.02 -19.99
C ALA A 274 -14.37 -7.86 -21.28
N SER A 275 -14.71 -9.15 -21.18
CA SER A 275 -15.27 -9.87 -22.34
C SER A 275 -16.79 -9.87 -22.22
N SER A 276 -17.44 -9.55 -23.34
CA SER A 276 -18.88 -9.34 -23.43
C SER A 276 -19.66 -10.61 -23.16
N GLY A 277 -20.31 -10.69 -22.00
CA GLY A 277 -21.37 -11.65 -21.72
C GLY A 277 -21.35 -12.17 -20.29
N GLY A 278 -22.34 -11.78 -19.49
CA GLY A 278 -22.65 -12.40 -18.18
C GLY A 278 -21.54 -12.31 -17.14
N GLN A 279 -21.53 -11.24 -16.35
CA GLN A 279 -20.51 -11.01 -15.32
C GLN A 279 -20.68 -11.98 -14.14
N ASN A 280 -19.76 -12.93 -13.99
CA ASN A 280 -19.52 -13.62 -12.72
C ASN A 280 -18.46 -12.84 -11.93
N SER A 281 -18.56 -12.89 -10.60
CA SER A 281 -17.57 -12.40 -9.62
C SER A 281 -16.21 -13.11 -9.71
N ASP A 282 -16.10 -14.11 -10.58
CA ASP A 282 -14.97 -15.04 -10.68
C ASP A 282 -13.87 -14.51 -11.63
N ASP A 283 -14.04 -13.30 -12.19
CA ASP A 283 -13.11 -12.67 -13.13
C ASP A 283 -12.13 -11.67 -12.47
N TYR A 284 -12.08 -11.57 -11.12
CA TYR A 284 -11.00 -10.82 -10.46
C TYR A 284 -9.74 -11.65 -10.50
N VAL A 285 -8.87 -11.33 -11.45
CA VAL A 285 -7.55 -11.91 -11.46
C VAL A 285 -6.69 -11.11 -10.48
N HIS A 286 -6.32 -11.77 -9.39
CA HIS A 286 -5.25 -11.33 -8.52
C HIS A 286 -3.92 -11.44 -9.29
N ASN A 287 -3.61 -10.43 -10.08
CA ASN A 287 -2.34 -10.30 -10.80
C ASN A 287 -1.29 -9.70 -9.85
N GLU A 288 -0.90 -10.47 -8.86
CA GLU A 288 0.09 -10.08 -7.85
C GLU A 288 1.51 -10.47 -8.28
N THR A 289 2.03 -9.80 -9.30
CA THR A 289 3.46 -9.91 -9.62
C THR A 289 4.27 -8.94 -8.75
N TRP A 290 4.72 -9.42 -7.60
CA TRP A 290 5.51 -8.65 -6.61
C TRP A 290 7.02 -8.60 -6.92
N ASP A 291 7.37 -8.43 -8.20
CA ASP A 291 8.74 -8.52 -8.74
C ASP A 291 9.73 -7.46 -8.23
#